data_AF-A0A0C3P307-F1
#
_entry.id   AF-A0A0C3P307-F1
#
_cell.length_a   1.000
_cell.length_b   1.000
_cell.length_c   1.000
_cell.angle_alpha   90.00
_cell.angle_beta   90.00
_cell.angle_gamma   90.00
#
_symmetry.space_group_name_H-M   'P 1'
#
loop_
_entity.id
_entity.type
_entity.pdbx_description
1 polymer ?
#
loop_
_entity_poly.entity_id
_entity_poly.type
_entity_poly.pdbx_seq_one_letter_code
_entity_poly.pdbx_strand_id
1 'polypeptide(L)' 'LMFLPPYSPDLNPIEESFSTLKAHLRRHTHHLRREEDPINTLLEATSYITAGKCQEWIRHADYITM' A
#
# COMPACT_ATOMS: atom_id res chain seq x y z
N LEU A 1 17.41 2.42 12.81
CA LEU A 1 17.12 3.03 11.49
C LEU A 1 17.85 2.19 10.45
N MET A 2 17.17 1.75 9.39
CA MET A 2 17.81 1.12 8.22
C MET A 2 18.13 2.19 7.18
N PHE A 3 19.28 2.06 6.52
CA PHE A 3 19.67 2.96 5.43
C PHE A 3 18.89 2.60 4.16
N LEU A 4 18.18 3.57 3.59
CA LEU A 4 17.53 3.47 2.29
C LEU A 4 18.33 4.32 1.29
N PRO A 5 18.95 3.73 0.26
CA PRO A 5 19.67 4.50 -0.74
C PRO A 5 18.73 5.45 -1.51
N PRO A 6 19.21 6.62 -1.95
CA PRO A 6 18.43 7.52 -2.80
C PRO A 6 17.88 6.82 -4.04
N TYR A 7 16.68 7.21 -4.48
CA TYR A 7 16.01 6.69 -5.68
C TYR A 7 15.87 5.17 -5.73
N SER A 8 15.78 4.51 -4.56
CA SER A 8 15.58 3.06 -4.45
C SER A 8 14.16 2.72 -3.95
N PRO A 9 13.10 3.07 -4.70
CA PRO A 9 11.73 2.79 -4.28
C PRO A 9 11.48 1.27 -4.15
N ASP A 10 12.19 0.45 -4.91
CA ASP A 10 12.09 -1.02 -4.86
C ASP A 10 12.53 -1.58 -3.48
N LEU A 11 13.39 -0.84 -2.77
CA LEU A 11 13.84 -1.17 -1.42
C LEU A 11 12.94 -0.56 -0.32
N ASN A 12 11.78 0.01 -0.67
CA ASN A 12 10.87 0.63 0.29
C ASN A 12 9.48 -0.02 0.25
N PRO A 13 9.13 -0.92 1.20
CA PRO A 13 7.89 -1.69 1.15
C PRO A 13 6.61 -0.84 1.27
N ILE A 14 6.73 0.43 1.69
CA ILE A 14 5.58 1.34 1.71
C ILE A 14 5.09 1.67 0.29
N GLU A 15 5.95 1.57 -0.73
CA GLU A 15 5.57 1.84 -2.12
C GLU A 15 4.49 0.86 -2.62
N GLU A 16 4.62 -0.42 -2.27
CA GLU A 16 3.61 -1.45 -2.57
C GLU A 16 2.29 -1.24 -1.81
N SER A 17 2.39 -0.73 -0.57
CA SER A 17 1.22 -0.35 0.23
C SER A 17 0.45 0.79 -0.45
N PHE A 18 1.16 1.85 -0.88
CA PHE A 18 0.54 2.95 -1.62
C PHE A 18 0.04 2.52 -3.00
N SER A 19 0.73 1.61 -3.68
CA SER A 19 0.28 1.03 -4.94
C SER A 19 -1.06 0.30 -4.76
N THR A 20 -1.17 -0.51 -3.70
CA THR A 20 -2.41 -1.22 -3.34
C THR A 20 -3.55 -0.25 -3.05
N LEU A 21 -3.30 0.78 -2.24
CA LEU A 21 -4.28 1.81 -1.93
C LEU A 21 -4.78 2.51 -3.21
N LYS A 22 -3.86 3.00 -4.04
CA LYS A 22 -4.18 3.67 -5.31
C LYS A 22 -4.96 2.75 -6.25
N ALA A 23 -4.57 1.47 -6.35
CA ALA A 23 -5.26 0.50 -7.19
C ALA A 23 -6.69 0.26 -6.71
N HIS A 24 -6.91 0.15 -5.39
CA HIS A 24 -8.25 0.02 -4.82
C HIS A 24 -9.10 1.27 -5.13
N LEU A 25 -8.59 2.47 -4.86
CA LEU A 25 -9.31 3.72 -5.11
C LEU A 25 -9.68 3.89 -6.59
N ARG A 26 -8.76 3.57 -7.51
CA ARG A 26 -9.01 3.65 -8.96
C ARG A 26 -10.14 2.70 -9.39
N ARG A 27 -10.17 1.48 -8.84
CA ARG A 27 -11.24 0.50 -9.12
C ARG A 27 -12.61 0.94 -8.57
N HIS A 28 -12.61 1.66 -7.44
CA HIS A 28 -13.84 2.09 -6.76
C HIS A 28 -14.15 3.59 -6.98
N THR A 29 -13.61 4.20 -8.03
CA THR A 29 -13.82 5.63 -8.36
C THR A 29 -15.30 6.03 -8.39
N HIS A 30 -16.18 5.14 -8.82
CA HIS A 30 -17.63 5.41 -8.84
C HIS A 30 -18.25 5.51 -7.44
N HIS A 31 -17.75 4.73 -6.48
CA HIS A 31 -18.18 4.80 -5.08
C HIS A 31 -17.63 6.09 -4.42
N LEU A 32 -16.35 6.40 -4.65
CA LEU A 32 -15.71 7.63 -4.15
C LEU A 32 -16.46 8.92 -4.52
N ARG A 33 -17.04 8.98 -5.73
CA ARG A 33 -17.78 10.17 -6.19
C ARG A 33 -19.13 10.36 -5.50
N ARG A 34 -19.65 9.33 -4.82
CA ARG A 34 -20.96 9.31 -4.16
C ARG A 34 -20.85 9.28 -2.64
N GLU A 35 -19.66 8.97 -2.12
CA GLU A 35 -19.37 8.95 -0.71
C GLU A 35 -19.42 10.37 -0.14
N GLU A 36 -20.08 10.54 1.00
CA GLU A 36 -20.18 11.83 1.69
C GLU A 36 -18.93 12.09 2.53
N ASP A 37 -18.29 11.02 3.03
CA ASP A 37 -17.04 11.08 3.78
C ASP A 37 -15.91 10.28 3.08
N PRO A 38 -15.01 10.96 2.33
CA PRO A 38 -13.91 10.29 1.63
C PRO A 38 -12.93 9.58 2.57
N ILE A 39 -12.92 9.88 3.87
CA ILE A 39 -12.10 9.16 4.85
C ILE A 39 -12.56 7.71 4.98
N ASN A 40 -13.86 7.44 4.91
CA ASN A 40 -14.39 6.08 5.01
C ASN A 40 -13.87 5.19 3.87
N THR A 41 -13.84 5.71 2.64
CA THR A 41 -13.28 4.94 1.52
C THR A 41 -11.77 4.73 1.66
N LEU A 42 -11.04 5.69 2.24
CA LEU A 42 -9.62 5.48 2.56
C LEU A 42 -9.45 4.38 3.61
N LEU A 43 -10.25 4.39 4.67
CA LEU A 43 -10.24 3.36 5.72
C LEU A 43 -10.56 1.98 5.14
N GLU A 44 -11.61 1.87 4.32
CA GLU A 44 -11.91 0.63 3.58
C GLU A 44 -10.72 0.20 2.72
N ALA A 45 -10.12 1.10 1.96
CA ALA A 45 -8.99 0.76 1.11
C ALA A 45 -7.77 0.29 1.92
N THR A 46 -7.56 0.80 3.15
CA THR A 46 -6.53 0.27 4.05
C THR A 46 -6.81 -1.15 4.54
N SER A 47 -8.08 -1.58 4.62
CA SER A 47 -8.42 -2.96 5.01
C SER A 47 -7.96 -4.00 3.98
N TYR A 48 -7.62 -3.57 2.76
CA TYR A 48 -7.04 -4.44 1.72
C TYR A 48 -5.53 -4.67 1.91
N ILE A 49 -4.89 -3.98 2.86
CA ILE A 49 -3.50 -4.20 3.25
C ILE A 49 -3.51 -5.24 4.38
N THR A 50 -3.22 -6.49 4.04
CA THR A 50 -3.22 -7.60 5.00
C THR A 50 -1.82 -7.86 5.55
N ALA A 51 -1.74 -8.51 6.71
CA ALA A 51 -0.46 -8.92 7.29
C ALA A 51 0.39 -9.76 6.31
N GLY A 52 -0.24 -10.67 5.55
CA GLY A 52 0.44 -11.46 4.53
C GLY A 52 1.03 -10.60 3.41
N LYS A 53 0.31 -9.58 2.92
CA LYS A 53 0.86 -8.63 1.95
C LYS A 53 2.06 -7.87 2.51
N CYS A 54 1.96 -7.39 3.75
CA CYS A 54 3.07 -6.70 4.41
C CYS A 54 4.31 -7.59 4.49
N GLN A 55 4.15 -8.87 4.85
CA GLN A 55 5.27 -9.83 4.88
C GLN A 55 5.91 -9.99 3.50
N GLU A 56 5.09 -10.17 2.46
CA GLU A 56 5.59 -10.31 1.09
C GLU A 56 6.28 -9.04 0.56
N TRP A 57 5.80 -7.85 0.91
CA TRP A 57 6.43 -6.59 0.50
C TRP A 57 7.76 -6.34 1.21
N ILE A 58 7.84 -6.66 2.51
CA ILE A 58 9.09 -6.58 3.26
C ILE A 58 10.12 -7.59 2.69
N ARG A 59 9.66 -8.79 2.31
CA ARG A 59 10.48 -9.79 1.61
C ARG A 59 10.92 -9.30 0.22
N HIS A 60 10.03 -8.69 -0.55
CA HIS A 60 10.33 -8.14 -1.87
C HIS A 60 11.36 -7.00 -1.81
N ALA A 61 11.35 -6.21 -0.74
CA ALA A 61 12.32 -5.15 -0.49
C ALA A 61 13.62 -5.66 0.18
N ASP A 62 13.92 -6.96 0.09
CA ASP A 62 15.13 -7.62 0.58
C ASP A 62 15.40 -7.52 2.09
N TYR A 63 14.39 -7.19 2.91
CA TYR A 63 14.56 -7.08 4.37
C TYR A 63 14.39 -8.40 5.12
N ILE A 64 13.77 -9.40 4.50
CA ILE A 64 13.61 -10.74 5.07
C ILE A 64 14.00 -11.75 4.00
N THR A 65 15.01 -12.57 4.29
CA THR A 65 15.46 -13.69 3.46
C THR A 65 14.98 -14.99 4.09
N MET A 66 14.41 -15.90 3.30
CA MET A 66 14.35 -17.33 3.61
C MET A 66 15.54 -18.03 2.97
#